data_AF-A0A3C0XGL8-F1
#
_entry.id   AF-A0A3C0XGL8-F1
#
_cell.length_a   1.000
_cell.length_b   1.000
_cell.length_c   1.000
_cell.angle_alpha   90.00
_cell.angle_beta   90.00
_cell.angle_gamma   90.00
#
_symmetry.space_group_name_H-M   'P 1'
#
loop_
_entity.id
_entity.type
_entity.pdbx_description
1 polymer ?
#
loop_
_entity_poly.entity_id
_entity_poly.type
_entity_poly.pdbx_seq_one_letter_code
_entity_poly.pdbx_strand_id
1 'polypeptide(L)' 'LDRRTNRLVGRLNPGDIAIIDHVDLDRVAAQALVAAKVSAVINAQPSISGRYPNLGPDLIVTSGIPLLDN' A
#
# COMPACT_ATOMS: atom_id res chain seq x y z
N LEU A 1 3.03 -7.83 13.50
CA LEU A 1 2.61 -8.37 12.19
C LEU A 1 1.09 -8.40 12.20
N ASP A 2 0.46 -7.36 11.66
CA ASP A 2 -0.95 -7.04 11.93
C ASP A 2 -1.85 -7.45 10.75
N ARG A 3 -2.91 -8.22 11.01
CA ARG A 3 -3.78 -8.86 9.99
C ARG A 3 -4.85 -7.93 9.38
N ARG A 4 -4.81 -6.61 9.66
CA ARG A 4 -5.78 -5.66 9.09
C ARG A 4 -5.11 -4.35 8.70
N THR A 5 -5.09 -4.10 7.39
CA THR A 5 -4.51 -2.92 6.73
C THR A 5 -5.12 -1.60 7.21
N ASN A 6 -6.36 -1.61 7.71
CA ASN A 6 -7.07 -0.40 8.17
C ASN A 6 -6.56 0.15 9.52
N ARG A 7 -5.70 -0.58 10.25
CA ARG A 7 -5.16 -0.12 11.53
C ARG A 7 -3.72 0.41 11.42
N LEU A 8 -3.08 0.23 10.26
CA LEU A 8 -1.71 0.70 10.02
C LEU A 8 -1.68 2.20 9.73
N VAL A 9 -2.64 2.70 8.93
CA VAL A 9 -2.65 4.08 8.41
C VAL A 9 -2.67 5.14 9.53
N GLY A 10 -3.38 4.89 10.63
CA GLY A 10 -3.51 5.85 11.73
C GLY A 10 -2.24 6.06 12.57
N ARG A 11 -1.16 5.31 12.31
CA ARG A 11 0.10 5.37 13.07
C ARG A 11 1.32 5.68 12.20
N LEU A 12 1.13 5.81 10.89
CA LEU A 12 2.21 6.14 9.96
C LEU A 12 2.54 7.62 10.07
N ASN A 13 3.82 7.91 10.22
CA ASN A 13 4.37 9.25 10.08
C ASN A 13 4.94 9.43 8.67
N PRO A 14 5.02 10.67 8.17
CA PRO A 14 5.74 10.97 6.95
C PRO A 14 7.17 10.40 7.01
N GLY A 15 7.56 9.68 5.97
CA GLY A 15 8.87 9.01 5.89
C GLY A 15 8.90 7.57 6.39
N ASP A 16 7.86 7.08 7.07
CA ASP A 16 7.79 5.69 7.49
C ASP A 16 7.72 4.74 6.29
N ILE A 17 8.15 3.49 6.49
CA ILE A 17 7.94 2.40 5.54
C ILE A 17 6.70 1.63 5.96
N ALA A 18 5.69 1.59 5.11
CA ALA A 18 4.46 0.85 5.38
C ALA A 18 4.60 -0.61 4.99
N ILE A 19 4.46 -1.51 5.97
CA ILE A 19 4.41 -2.95 5.75
C ILE A 19 2.96 -3.39 5.85
N ILE A 20 2.41 -3.90 4.75
CA ILE A 20 1.01 -4.30 4.61
C ILE A 20 0.89 -5.78 4.19
N ASP A 21 -0.27 -6.35 4.42
CA ASP A 21 -0.65 -7.73 4.07
C ASP A 21 -2.03 -7.64 3.41
N HIS A 22 -2.07 -7.20 2.15
CA HIS A 22 -3.31 -6.86 1.44
C HIS A 22 -3.30 -7.40 0.00
N VAL A 23 -4.09 -8.44 -0.26
CA VAL A 23 -4.36 -8.92 -1.63
C VAL A 23 -5.20 -7.88 -2.37
N ASP A 24 -4.90 -7.63 -3.64
CA ASP A 24 -5.67 -6.70 -4.48
C ASP A 24 -5.77 -5.30 -3.87
N LEU A 25 -4.62 -4.63 -3.76
CA LEU A 25 -4.54 -3.29 -3.19
C LEU A 25 -5.45 -2.33 -3.98
N ASP A 26 -6.46 -1.79 -3.30
CA ASP A 26 -7.43 -0.89 -3.92
C ASP A 26 -6.98 0.58 -3.89
N ARG A 27 -7.75 1.42 -4.57
CA ARG A 27 -7.49 2.86 -4.67
C ARG A 27 -7.57 3.56 -3.32
N VAL A 28 -8.48 3.16 -2.43
CA VAL A 28 -8.72 3.85 -1.15
C VAL A 28 -7.54 3.60 -0.21
N ALA A 29 -7.08 2.35 -0.12
CA ALA A 29 -5.91 1.97 0.65
C ALA A 29 -4.64 2.66 0.12
N ALA A 30 -4.44 2.67 -1.20
CA ALA A 30 -3.31 3.37 -1.81
C ALA A 30 -3.31 4.88 -1.52
N GLN A 31 -4.47 5.54 -1.64
CA GLN A 31 -4.60 6.97 -1.32
C GLN A 31 -4.24 7.27 0.13
N ALA A 32 -4.63 6.39 1.05
CA ALA A 32 -4.30 6.53 2.47
C ALA A 32 -2.78 6.47 2.73
N LEU A 33 -2.07 5.57 2.04
CA LEU A 33 -0.61 5.45 2.13
C LEU A 33 0.11 6.65 1.53
N VAL A 34 -0.35 7.12 0.36
CA VAL A 34 0.18 8.34 -0.28
C VAL A 34 -0.05 9.57 0.61
N ALA A 35 -1.26 9.71 1.17
CA ALA A 35 -1.58 10.82 2.07
C ALA A 35 -0.73 10.81 3.35
N ALA A 36 -0.37 9.62 3.86
CA ALA A 36 0.55 9.46 4.98
C ALA A 36 2.01 9.82 4.63
N LYS A 37 2.33 10.03 3.34
CA LYS A 37 3.69 10.38 2.85
C LYS A 37 4.76 9.36 3.26
N VAL A 38 4.42 8.08 3.14
CA VAL A 38 5.37 6.99 3.40
C VAL A 38 6.54 7.04 2.40
N SER A 39 7.71 6.61 2.83
CA SER A 39 8.90 6.56 1.97
C SER A 39 8.93 5.32 1.07
N ALA A 40 8.27 4.24 1.48
CA ALA A 40 8.11 3.01 0.71
C ALA A 40 6.94 2.17 1.23
N VAL A 41 6.45 1.25 0.40
CA VAL A 41 5.43 0.25 0.75
C VAL A 41 5.97 -1.15 0.47
N ILE A 42 5.80 -2.06 1.42
CA ILE A 42 6.10 -3.48 1.27
C ILE A 42 4.80 -4.24 1.49
N ASN A 43 4.33 -4.94 0.45
CA ASN A 43 3.17 -5.82 0.55
C ASN A 43 3.62 -7.28 0.67
N ALA A 44 3.16 -7.96 1.72
CA ALA A 44 3.44 -9.39 1.93
C ALA A 44 2.56 -10.30 1.04
N GLN A 45 1.58 -9.73 0.34
CA GLN A 45 0.67 -10.40 -0.58
C GLN A 45 0.75 -9.76 -1.96
N PRO A 46 0.36 -10.47 -3.03
CA PRO A 46 0.29 -9.88 -4.35
C PRO A 46 -0.71 -8.73 -4.39
N SER A 47 -0.22 -7.55 -4.74
CA SER A 47 -1.04 -6.34 -4.88
C SER A 47 -1.96 -6.40 -6.12
N ILE A 48 -1.67 -7.32 -7.05
CA ILE A 48 -2.49 -7.63 -8.22
C ILE A 48 -2.67 -9.14 -8.32
N SER A 49 -3.87 -9.65 -8.02
CA SER A 49 -4.21 -11.07 -8.16
C SER A 49 -4.51 -11.49 -9.62
N GLY A 50 -4.63 -10.51 -10.53
CA GLY A 50 -4.98 -10.73 -11.93
C GLY A 50 -6.49 -10.90 -12.20
N ARG A 51 -7.34 -10.86 -11.16
CA ARG A 51 -8.80 -10.96 -11.32
C ARG A 51 -9.44 -9.67 -11.83
N TYR A 52 -8.85 -8.52 -11.51
CA TYR A 52 -9.31 -7.19 -11.92
C TYR A 52 -8.12 -6.25 -12.13
N PRO A 53 -8.25 -5.22 -13.00
CA PRO A 53 -7.26 -4.15 -13.09
C PRO A 53 -7.34 -3.29 -11.82
N ASN A 54 -6.37 -3.46 -10.93
CA ASN A 54 -6.31 -2.73 -9.66
C ASN A 54 -5.60 -1.39 -9.87
N LEU A 55 -6.24 -0.31 -9.40
CA LEU A 55 -5.68 1.05 -9.51
C LEU A 55 -4.81 1.44 -8.31
N GLY A 56 -4.75 0.61 -7.26
CA GLY A 56 -3.99 0.89 -6.04
C GLY A 56 -2.47 0.90 -6.27
N PRO A 57 -1.87 -0.17 -6.82
CA PRO A 57 -0.42 -0.23 -7.06
C PRO A 57 0.07 0.89 -7.99
N ASP A 58 -0.68 1.13 -9.06
CA ASP A 58 -0.39 2.20 -10.02
C ASP A 58 -0.38 3.58 -9.35
N LEU A 59 -1.33 3.86 -8.46
CA LEU A 59 -1.39 5.11 -7.72
C LEU A 59 -0.18 5.31 -6.78
N ILE A 60 0.34 4.24 -6.16
CA ILE A 60 1.53 4.30 -5.31
C ILE A 60 2.77 4.61 -6.16
N VAL A 61 2.98 3.86 -7.23
CA VAL A 61 4.15 4.00 -8.10
C VAL A 61 4.18 5.37 -8.80
N THR A 62 3.03 5.82 -9.31
CA THR A 62 2.91 7.14 -9.96
C THR A 62 3.08 8.30 -8.97
N SER A 63 2.84 8.08 -7.68
CA SER A 63 3.14 9.05 -6.61
C SER A 63 4.62 9.08 -6.21
N GLY A 64 5.48 8.30 -6.87
CA GLY A 64 6.92 8.23 -6.60
C GLY A 64 7.28 7.42 -5.36
N ILE A 65 6.34 6.62 -4.83
CA ILE A 65 6.57 5.77 -3.67
C ILE A 65 6.95 4.37 -4.19
N PRO A 66 8.12 3.82 -3.84
CA PRO A 66 8.47 2.45 -4.18
C PRO A 66 7.51 1.46 -3.54
N LEU A 67 7.02 0.51 -4.35
CA LEU A 67 6.19 -0.62 -3.91
C LEU A 67 6.96 -1.91 -4.15
N LEU A 68 7.25 -2.65 -3.07
CA LEU A 68 7.75 -4.02 -3.13
C LEU A 68 6.56 -4.97 -2.94
N ASP A 69 6.44 -5.94 -3.86
CA ASP A 69 5.36 -6.91 -3.91
C ASP A 69 5.93 -8.34 -3.89
N ASN A 70 5.11 -9.33 -3.50
CA ASN A 70 5.46 -10.76 -3.44
C ASN A 70 4.84 -11.55 -4.60
#